data_AF-A0A9P7XR72-F1
#
_entry.id   AF-A0A9P7XR72-F1
#
_cell.length_a   1.000
_cell.length_b   1.000
_cell.length_c   1.000
_cell.angle_alpha   90.00
_cell.angle_beta   90.00
_cell.angle_gamma   90.00
#
_symmetry.space_group_name_H-M   'P 1'
#
loop_
_entity.id
_entity.type
_entity.pdbx_description
1 polymer ?
#
loop_
_entity_poly.entity_id
_entity_poly.type
_entity_poly.pdbx_seq_one_letter_code
_entity_poly.pdbx_strand_id
1 'polypeptide(L)'
;MSTRDFTIKTNVLKRVTKEVVFYTKEKEHQEGRIAVMVAKDPEDYEIKKQREVLEETLDMFPDVERRRKAARQDLANVVTNASPDVKGTKEYEEAVQALEASE
;
A
#
# COMPACT_ATOMS: atom_id res chain seq x y z
N MET A 1 5.74 -16.00 21.84
CA MET A 1 5.04 -14.85 21.23
C MET A 1 3.56 -15.17 21.19
N SER A 2 2.66 -14.19 21.37
CA SER A 2 1.22 -14.44 21.34
C SER A 2 0.73 -14.50 19.89
N THR A 3 -0.18 -15.43 19.57
CA THR A 3 -0.85 -15.49 18.25
C THR A 3 -1.54 -14.17 17.89
N ARG A 4 -1.91 -13.37 18.89
CA ARG A 4 -2.45 -12.01 18.74
C ARG A 4 -1.52 -11.07 17.97
N ASP A 5 -0.20 -11.18 18.16
CA ASP A 5 0.76 -10.26 17.53
C ASP A 5 0.81 -10.48 16.01
N PHE A 6 0.68 -11.73 15.56
CA PHE A 6 0.57 -12.09 14.15
C PHE A 6 -0.67 -11.45 13.53
N THR A 7 -1.84 -11.59 14.18
CA THR A 7 -3.09 -11.00 13.69
C THR A 7 -3.00 -9.48 13.57
N ILE A 8 -2.45 -8.80 14.58
CA ILE A 8 -2.31 -7.34 14.57
C ILE A 8 -1.40 -6.90 13.43
N LYS A 9 -0.19 -7.45 13.34
CA LYS A 9 0.79 -7.02 12.32
C LYS A 9 0.36 -7.39 10.90
N THR A 10 -0.30 -8.53 10.73
CA THR A 10 -0.93 -8.93 9.46
C THR A 10 -1.98 -7.92 9.02
N ASN A 11 -2.87 -7.49 9.93
CA ASN A 11 -3.91 -6.51 9.62
C ASN A 11 -3.33 -5.12 9.32
N VAL A 12 -2.24 -4.73 9.99
CA VAL A 12 -1.52 -3.49 9.67
C VAL A 12 -0.97 -3.55 8.24
N LEU A 13 -0.26 -4.61 7.87
CA LEU A 13 0.26 -4.78 6.51
C LEU A 13 -0.87 -4.77 5.47
N LYS A 14 -1.94 -5.54 5.68
CA LYS A 14 -3.11 -5.57 4.78
C LYS A 14 -3.73 -4.18 4.58
N ARG A 15 -3.82 -3.37 5.64
CA ARG A 15 -4.37 -2.00 5.53
C ARG A 15 -3.45 -1.09 4.72
N VAL A 16 -2.16 -1.07 5.02
CA VAL A 16 -1.22 -0.19 4.31
C VAL A 16 -1.06 -0.61 2.84
N THR A 17 -1.09 -1.91 2.54
CA THR A 17 -1.13 -2.38 1.15
C THR A 17 -2.39 -1.91 0.42
N LYS A 18 -3.56 -1.89 1.07
CA LYS A 18 -4.77 -1.30 0.49
C LYS A 18 -4.61 0.20 0.24
N GLU A 19 -3.98 0.95 1.15
CA GLU A 19 -3.67 2.37 0.94
C GLU A 19 -2.86 2.58 -0.34
N VAL A 20 -1.79 1.80 -0.57
CA VAL A 20 -1.01 1.87 -1.83
C VAL A 20 -1.89 1.63 -3.05
N VAL A 21 -2.76 0.62 -3.01
CA VAL A 21 -3.68 0.31 -4.12
C VAL A 21 -4.63 1.47 -4.40
N PHE A 22 -5.16 2.12 -3.35
CA PHE A 22 -6.05 3.27 -3.51
C PHE A 22 -5.33 4.47 -4.15
N TYR A 23 -4.15 4.83 -3.66
CA TYR A 23 -3.37 5.93 -4.25
C TYR A 23 -2.96 5.64 -5.70
N THR A 24 -2.63 4.37 -6.02
CA THR A 24 -2.33 3.94 -7.40
C THR A 24 -3.54 4.15 -8.32
N LYS A 25 -4.73 3.73 -7.89
CA LYS A 25 -5.96 3.94 -8.66
C LYS A 25 -6.32 5.42 -8.83
N GLU A 26 -6.13 6.22 -7.79
CA GLU A 26 -6.39 7.66 -7.86
C GLU A 26 -5.44 8.34 -8.86
N LYS A 27 -4.16 7.98 -8.82
CA LYS A 27 -3.16 8.42 -9.80
C LYS A 27 -3.60 8.07 -11.24
N GLU A 28 -3.95 6.80 -11.50
CA GLU A 28 -4.38 6.35 -12.83
C GLU A 28 -5.63 7.10 -13.31
N HIS A 29 -6.59 7.33 -12.42
CA HIS A 29 -7.80 8.08 -12.70
C HIS A 29 -7.51 9.54 -13.07
N GLN A 30 -6.64 10.21 -12.30
CA GLN A 30 -6.23 11.58 -12.56
C GLN A 30 -5.42 11.72 -13.85
N GLU A 31 -4.47 10.81 -14.10
CA GLU A 31 -3.70 10.73 -15.36
C GLU A 31 -4.64 10.55 -16.56
N GLY A 32 -5.62 9.65 -16.45
CA GLY A 32 -6.63 9.44 -17.48
C GLY A 32 -7.48 10.68 -17.76
N ARG A 33 -7.91 11.39 -16.71
CA ARG A 33 -8.66 12.65 -16.84
C ARG A 33 -7.83 13.73 -17.52
N ILE A 34 -6.57 13.90 -17.12
CA ILE A 34 -5.64 14.86 -17.74
C ILE A 34 -5.43 14.52 -19.22
N ALA A 35 -5.24 13.24 -19.56
CA ALA A 35 -5.07 12.81 -20.95
C ALA A 35 -6.30 13.16 -21.81
N VAL A 36 -7.51 12.95 -21.30
CA VAL A 36 -8.76 13.33 -21.98
C VAL A 36 -8.86 14.84 -22.17
N MET A 37 -8.48 15.64 -21.17
CA MET A 37 -8.48 17.11 -21.28
C MET A 37 -7.49 17.59 -22.33
N VAL A 38 -6.25 17.09 -22.29
CA VAL A 38 -5.19 17.43 -23.27
C VAL A 38 -5.60 17.06 -24.69
N ALA A 39 -6.26 15.91 -24.88
CA ALA A 39 -6.74 15.49 -26.21
C ALA A 39 -7.88 16.36 -26.74
N LYS A 40 -8.69 16.94 -25.84
CA LYS A 40 -9.81 17.81 -26.20
C LYS A 40 -9.35 19.24 -26.50
N ASP A 41 -8.53 19.81 -25.62
CA ASP A 41 -7.95 21.15 -25.75
C ASP A 41 -6.63 21.23 -24.96
N PRO A 42 -5.47 21.16 -25.62
CA PRO A 42 -4.18 21.15 -24.95
C PRO A 42 -3.81 22.48 -24.28
N GLU A 43 -4.47 23.59 -24.62
CA GLU A 43 -4.23 24.91 -24.04
C GLU A 43 -5.18 25.25 -22.89
N ASP A 44 -6.04 24.31 -22.49
CA ASP A 44 -6.97 24.49 -21.38
C ASP A 44 -6.19 24.78 -20.07
N TYR A 45 -6.47 25.96 -19.50
CA TYR A 45 -5.89 26.43 -18.24
C TYR A 45 -6.12 25.45 -17.08
N GLU A 46 -7.24 24.72 -17.08
CA GLU A 46 -7.58 23.76 -16.04
C GLU A 46 -6.65 22.53 -16.05
N ILE A 47 -5.96 22.23 -17.16
CA ILE A 47 -4.98 21.13 -17.22
C ILE A 47 -3.85 21.35 -16.22
N LYS A 48 -3.37 22.60 -16.09
CA LYS A 48 -2.31 22.92 -15.12
C LYS A 48 -2.76 22.60 -13.69
N LYS A 49 -3.98 23.00 -13.34
CA LYS A 49 -4.57 22.73 -12.03
C LYS A 49 -4.78 21.23 -11.79
N GLN A 50 -5.20 20.47 -12.80
CA GLN A 50 -5.31 19.02 -12.65
C GLN A 50 -3.95 18.35 -12.45
N ARG A 51 -2.87 18.87 -13.06
CA ARG A 51 -1.50 18.39 -12.81
C ARG A 51 -1.03 18.68 -11.39
N GLU A 52 -1.36 19.84 -10.82
CA GLU A 52 -1.08 20.17 -9.42
C GLU A 52 -1.79 19.19 -8.47
N VAL A 53 -3.06 18.86 -8.74
CA VAL A 53 -3.79 17.83 -7.96
C VAL A 53 -3.16 16.43 -8.09
N LEU A 54 -2.65 16.10 -9.28
CA LEU A 54 -1.89 14.87 -9.48
C LEU A 54 -0.59 14.85 -8.69
N GLU A 55 0.12 15.97 -8.62
CA GLU A 55 1.34 16.12 -7.84
C GLU A 55 1.08 15.90 -6.35
N GLU A 56 0.01 16.47 -5.79
CA GLU A 56 -0.40 16.22 -4.39
C GLU A 56 -0.65 14.72 -4.12
N THR A 57 -1.21 14.00 -5.10
CA THR A 57 -1.42 12.55 -4.99
C THR A 57 -0.10 11.80 -5.06
N LEU A 58 0.83 12.22 -5.92
CA LEU A 58 2.17 11.64 -6.05
C LEU A 58 3.01 11.84 -4.79
N ASP A 59 2.89 13.00 -4.13
CA ASP A 59 3.59 13.33 -2.89
C ASP A 59 3.25 12.39 -1.72
N MET A 60 2.09 11.72 -1.77
CA MET A 60 1.69 10.73 -0.78
C MET A 60 2.40 9.37 -0.94
N PHE A 61 2.80 9.00 -2.16
CA PHE A 61 3.37 7.68 -2.42
C PHE A 61 4.63 7.35 -1.62
N PRO A 62 5.63 8.26 -1.49
CA PRO A 62 6.84 7.98 -0.73
C PRO A 62 6.56 7.56 0.72
N ASP A 63 5.64 8.25 1.40
CA ASP A 63 5.33 7.94 2.80
C ASP A 63 4.53 6.64 2.94
N VAL A 64 3.53 6.42 2.07
CA VAL A 64 2.73 5.19 2.10
C VAL A 64 3.62 3.97 1.79
N GLU A 65 4.53 4.10 0.84
CA GLU A 65 5.49 3.06 0.48
C GLU A 65 6.48 2.77 1.63
N ARG A 66 6.96 3.82 2.30
CA ARG A 66 7.79 3.69 3.51
C ARG A 66 7.03 2.96 4.62
N ARG A 67 5.77 3.33 4.88
CA ARG A 67 4.90 2.65 5.86
C ARG A 67 4.64 1.19 5.49
N ARG A 68 4.47 0.89 4.20
CA ARG A 68 4.29 -0.50 3.70
C ARG A 68 5.52 -1.34 4.01
N LYS A 69 6.71 -0.84 3.64
CA LYS A 69 7.99 -1.52 3.89
C LYS A 69 8.22 -1.75 5.39
N ALA A 70 7.95 -0.73 6.22
CA ALA A 70 8.04 -0.86 7.67
C ALA A 70 7.09 -1.94 8.21
N ALA A 71 5.82 -1.94 7.80
CA ALA A 71 4.84 -2.94 8.22
C ALA A 71 5.22 -4.36 7.79
N ARG A 72 5.76 -4.53 6.57
CA ARG A 72 6.26 -5.81 6.06
C ARG A 72 7.44 -6.29 6.91
N GLN A 73 8.42 -5.42 7.16
CA GLN A 73 9.58 -5.77 8.00
C GLN A 73 9.15 -6.18 9.41
N ASP A 74 8.20 -5.45 10.00
CA ASP A 74 7.66 -5.73 11.32
C ASP A 74 6.99 -7.11 11.39
N LEU A 75 6.22 -7.49 10.36
CA LEU A 75 5.59 -8.79 10.27
C LEU A 75 6.63 -9.89 10.03
N ALA A 76 7.60 -9.66 9.14
CA ALA A 76 8.70 -10.59 8.86
C ALA A 76 9.53 -10.88 10.11
N ASN A 77 9.81 -9.86 10.93
CA ASN A 77 10.51 -10.03 12.21
C ASN A 77 9.72 -10.93 13.17
N VAL A 78 8.40 -10.78 13.25
CA VAL A 78 7.56 -11.63 14.11
C VAL A 78 7.46 -13.06 13.59
N VAL A 79 7.36 -13.25 12.26
CA VAL A 79 7.37 -14.58 11.63
C VAL A 79 8.72 -15.28 11.82
N THR A 80 9.83 -14.55 11.70
CA THR A 80 11.19 -15.11 11.84
C THR A 80 11.46 -15.56 13.28
N ASN A 81 11.05 -14.75 14.26
CA ASN A 81 11.25 -15.07 15.67
C ASN A 81 10.19 -16.04 16.24
N ALA A 82 9.26 -16.52 15.41
CA ALA A 82 8.15 -17.38 15.82
C ALA A 82 8.66 -18.66 16.49
N SER A 83 8.13 -18.94 17.68
CA SER A 83 8.45 -20.16 18.40
C SER A 83 7.81 -21.39 17.71
N PRO A 84 8.41 -22.59 17.80
CA PRO A 84 7.95 -23.75 17.04
C PRO A 84 6.48 -24.16 17.32
N ASP A 85 6.00 -23.87 18.52
CA ASP A 85 4.63 -24.13 18.99
C ASP A 85 3.56 -23.28 18.28
N VAL A 86 3.93 -22.13 17.71
CA VAL A 86 3.00 -21.29 16.94
C VAL A 86 3.10 -21.53 15.42
N LYS A 87 4.09 -22.30 14.97
CA LYS A 87 4.22 -22.67 13.56
C LYS A 87 3.12 -23.68 13.21
N GLY A 88 2.27 -23.33 12.26
CA GLY A 88 1.10 -24.13 11.87
C GLY A 88 -0.22 -23.72 12.52
N THR A 89 -0.23 -22.64 13.32
CA THR A 89 -1.52 -22.00 13.63
C THR A 89 -1.99 -21.18 12.43
N LYS A 90 -3.31 -21.00 12.34
CA LYS A 90 -3.94 -20.20 11.29
C LYS A 90 -3.36 -18.78 11.23
N GLU A 91 -3.10 -18.15 12.38
CA GLU A 91 -2.57 -16.79 12.44
C GLU A 91 -1.15 -16.69 11.86
N TYR A 92 -0.32 -17.71 12.08
CA TYR A 92 1.01 -17.78 11.50
C TYR A 92 0.96 -17.96 9.98
N GLU A 93 0.12 -18.88 9.49
CA GLU A 93 -0.05 -19.12 8.06
C GLU A 93 -0.58 -17.87 7.33
N GLU A 94 -1.57 -17.19 7.90
CA GLU A 94 -2.09 -15.92 7.36
C GLU A 94 -1.02 -14.82 7.33
N ALA A 95 -0.13 -14.78 8.32
CA ALA A 95 0.98 -13.83 8.35
C ALA A 95 2.00 -14.11 7.24
N VAL A 96 2.34 -15.37 7.01
CA VAL A 96 3.24 -15.78 5.91
C VAL A 96 2.62 -15.44 4.55
N GLN A 97 1.35 -15.79 4.34
CA GLN A 97 0.63 -15.46 3.11
C GLN A 97 0.55 -13.95 2.88
N ALA A 98 0.35 -13.16 3.93
CA ALA A 98 0.30 -11.70 3.81
C ALA A 98 1.67 -11.10 3.45
N LEU A 99 2.78 -11.71 3.90
CA LEU A 99 4.12 -11.32 3.47
C LEU A 99 4.29 -11.63 1.97
N GLU A 100 4.00 -12.84 1.53
CA GLU A 100 4.11 -13.24 0.10
C GLU A 100 3.25 -12.36 -0.81
N ALA A 101 2.00 -12.08 -0.44
CA ALA A 101 1.09 -11.25 -1.22
C ALA A 101 1.46 -9.75 -1.26
N SER A 102 2.43 -9.32 -0.45
CA SER A 102 2.88 -7.92 -0.38
C SER A 102 4.25 -7.71 -1.04
N GLU A 103 4.75 -8.72 -1.75
CA GLU A 103 6.02 -8.70 -2.51
C GLU A 103 5.83 -7.96 -3.84
#